data_AF-A0A518VEP9-F1
#
_entry.id   AF-A0A518VEP9-F1
#
_cell.length_a   1.000
_cell.length_b   1.000
_cell.length_c   1.000
_cell.angle_alpha   90.00
_cell.angle_beta   90.00
_cell.angle_gamma   90.00
#
_symmetry.space_group_name_H-M   'P 1'
#
loop_
_entity.id
_entity.type
_entity.pdbx_description
1 polymer ?
#
loop_
_entity_poly.entity_id
_entity_poly.type
_entity_poly.pdbx_seq_one_letter_code
_entity_poly.pdbx_strand_id
1 'polypeptide(L)'
;MVEAQNALNKGTYIEPSKMTYIDFMHNWLEDKKTTVKARTLEFYSFLVERHILPTIGGMELSKITSRDIQSLYNSLKEAGNLSDENIRKVHTIINDSLDKAFRWEMIAKNPASLVDSPKVSRKEIVVWDENEIQQF
;
A
#
# COMPACT_ATOMS: atom_id res chain seq x y z
N MET A 1 -18.71 31.42 -1.04
CA MET A 1 -17.45 31.27 -1.80
C MET A 1 -16.29 31.90 -1.01
N VAL A 2 -15.96 31.37 0.18
CA VAL A 2 -14.93 31.94 1.07
C VAL A 2 -14.16 30.84 1.82
N GLU A 3 -13.60 29.86 1.10
CA GLU A 3 -12.76 28.83 1.75
C GLU A 3 -11.40 28.58 1.08
N ALA A 4 -11.04 29.31 0.01
CA ALA A 4 -9.81 29.05 -0.74
C ALA A 4 -8.58 29.89 -0.32
N GLN A 5 -8.67 30.78 0.69
CA GLN A 5 -7.63 31.80 0.92
C GLN A 5 -6.83 31.69 2.23
N ASN A 6 -7.07 30.69 3.09
CA ASN A 6 -6.45 30.63 4.43
C ASN A 6 -5.37 29.54 4.60
N ALA A 7 -4.52 29.33 3.59
CA ALA A 7 -3.32 28.49 3.72
C ALA A 7 -2.03 29.18 3.23
N LEU A 8 -2.01 30.50 3.14
CA LEU A 8 -0.87 31.26 2.59
C LEU A 8 0.13 31.80 3.63
N ASN A 9 0.09 31.36 4.89
CA ASN A 9 0.86 32.02 5.97
C ASN A 9 1.82 31.16 6.79
N LYS A 10 2.33 30.06 6.24
CA LYS A 10 3.55 29.39 6.73
C LYS A 10 4.30 28.86 5.52
N GLY A 11 5.63 28.91 5.50
CA GLY A 11 6.47 28.43 4.39
C GLY A 11 6.43 26.90 4.19
N THR A 12 5.23 26.33 4.14
CA THR A 12 4.89 24.91 4.11
C THR A 12 4.00 24.59 2.90
N TYR A 13 3.87 25.51 1.94
CA TYR A 13 3.12 25.25 0.72
C TYR A 13 3.96 24.36 -0.20
N ILE A 14 3.63 23.08 -0.21
CA ILE A 14 4.11 22.11 -1.19
C ILE A 14 3.15 22.18 -2.38
N GLU A 15 3.66 22.47 -3.58
CA GLU A 15 2.85 22.36 -4.78
C GLU A 15 2.44 20.89 -4.96
N PRO A 16 1.14 20.55 -4.93
CA PRO A 16 0.71 19.17 -4.99
C PRO A 16 1.17 18.52 -6.29
N SER A 17 1.88 17.40 -6.19
CA SER A 17 2.31 16.68 -7.38
C SER A 17 1.11 16.19 -8.18
N LYS A 18 1.13 16.45 -9.49
CA LYS A 18 0.19 15.89 -10.48
C LYS A 18 0.62 14.51 -10.97
N MET A 19 1.73 13.97 -10.44
CA MET A 19 2.18 12.63 -10.75
C MET A 19 1.15 11.61 -10.29
N THR A 20 0.84 10.65 -11.15
CA THR A 20 -0.05 9.55 -10.80
C THR A 20 0.63 8.56 -9.86
N TYR A 21 -0.16 7.83 -9.10
CA TYR A 21 0.37 6.82 -8.20
C TYR A 21 1.04 5.67 -8.94
N ILE A 22 0.55 5.31 -10.13
CA ILE A 22 1.17 4.28 -10.98
C ILE A 22 2.58 4.67 -11.39
N ASP A 23 2.77 5.89 -11.92
CA ASP A 23 4.10 6.37 -12.32
C ASP A 23 5.04 6.39 -11.11
N PHE A 24 4.53 6.82 -9.95
CA PHE A 24 5.31 6.87 -8.73
C PHE A 24 5.70 5.49 -8.22
N MET A 25 4.78 4.52 -8.26
CA MET A 25 5.04 3.15 -7.83
C MET A 25 6.07 2.45 -8.70
N HIS A 26 6.12 2.74 -10.01
CA HIS A 26 7.18 2.23 -10.89
C HIS A 26 8.56 2.77 -10.48
N ASN A 27 8.67 4.07 -10.19
CA ASN A 27 9.92 4.65 -9.67
C ASN A 27 10.29 4.05 -8.31
N TRP A 28 9.31 3.88 -7.42
CA TRP A 28 9.54 3.29 -6.11
C TRP A 28 10.02 1.83 -6.21
N LEU A 29 9.47 1.03 -7.14
CA LEU A 29 9.94 -0.34 -7.39
C LEU A 29 11.37 -0.35 -7.93
N GLU A 30 11.72 0.60 -8.80
CA GLU A 30 13.10 0.76 -9.29
C GLU A 30 14.07 1.03 -8.14
N ASP A 31 13.74 1.98 -7.26
CA ASP A 31 14.54 2.27 -6.07
C ASP A 31 14.71 1.04 -5.16
N LYS A 32 13.63 0.25 -4.99
CA LYS A 32 13.67 -0.94 -4.14
C LYS A 32 14.62 -2.03 -4.66
N LYS A 33 14.92 -2.09 -5.97
CA LYS A 33 15.91 -3.05 -6.52
C LYS A 33 17.26 -3.01 -5.79
N THR A 34 17.65 -1.83 -5.33
CA THR A 34 18.94 -1.63 -4.64
C THR A 34 18.93 -2.06 -3.17
N THR A 35 17.74 -2.23 -2.57
CA THR A 35 17.58 -2.44 -1.12
C THR A 35 16.95 -3.78 -0.75
N VAL A 36 16.32 -4.49 -1.70
CA VAL A 36 15.69 -5.79 -1.46
C VAL A 36 16.21 -6.87 -2.41
N LYS A 37 16.11 -8.14 -1.98
CA LYS A 37 16.46 -9.30 -2.81
C LYS A 37 15.49 -9.43 -3.99
N ALA A 38 15.97 -9.98 -5.11
CA ALA A 38 15.18 -10.16 -6.34
C ALA A 38 13.80 -10.83 -6.11
N ARG A 39 13.74 -11.91 -5.31
CA ARG A 39 12.47 -12.60 -4.99
C ARG A 39 11.49 -11.72 -4.22
N THR A 40 11.99 -10.87 -3.32
CA THR A 40 11.15 -9.92 -2.58
C THR A 40 10.61 -8.85 -3.51
N LEU A 41 11.45 -8.35 -4.42
CA LEU A 41 11.03 -7.38 -5.43
C LEU A 41 9.96 -7.95 -6.35
N GLU A 42 10.16 -9.17 -6.87
CA GLU A 42 9.18 -9.86 -7.72
C GLU A 42 7.82 -9.97 -7.01
N PHE A 43 7.84 -10.36 -5.73
CA PHE A 43 6.62 -10.44 -4.93
C PHE A 43 5.99 -9.06 -4.70
N TYR A 44 6.78 -8.01 -4.47
CA TYR A 44 6.27 -6.64 -4.34
C TYR A 44 5.62 -6.18 -5.65
N SER A 45 6.31 -6.35 -6.79
CA SER A 45 5.77 -6.03 -8.11
C SER A 45 4.46 -6.77 -8.38
N PHE A 46 4.39 -8.06 -8.05
CA PHE A 46 3.15 -8.84 -8.17
C PHE A 46 2.00 -8.23 -7.38
N LEU A 47 2.23 -7.88 -6.10
CA LEU A 47 1.20 -7.27 -5.27
C LEU A 47 0.79 -5.87 -5.78
N VAL A 48 1.75 -5.08 -6.24
CA VAL A 48 1.53 -3.74 -6.78
C VAL A 48 0.66 -3.81 -8.03
N GLU A 49 1.08 -4.58 -9.03
CA GLU A 49 0.42 -4.65 -10.34
C GLU A 49 -0.97 -5.28 -10.26
N ARG A 50 -1.16 -6.31 -9.41
CA ARG A 50 -2.43 -7.05 -9.36
C ARG A 50 -3.45 -6.49 -8.38
N HIS A 51 -3.00 -5.83 -7.31
CA HIS A 51 -3.89 -5.47 -6.21
C HIS A 51 -3.91 -3.97 -5.90
N ILE A 52 -2.82 -3.24 -6.10
CA ILE A 52 -2.74 -1.82 -5.73
C ILE A 52 -3.13 -0.93 -6.90
N LEU A 53 -2.44 -1.08 -8.03
CA LEU A 53 -2.60 -0.20 -9.19
C LEU A 53 -3.99 -0.25 -9.83
N PRO A 54 -4.69 -1.40 -9.92
CA PRO A 54 -6.03 -1.44 -10.49
C PRO A 54 -7.06 -0.59 -9.74
N THR A 55 -6.81 -0.28 -8.46
CA THR A 55 -7.77 0.46 -7.62
C THR A 55 -7.38 1.93 -7.45
N ILE A 56 -6.11 2.21 -7.13
CA ILE A 56 -5.66 3.58 -6.81
C ILE A 56 -4.53 4.08 -7.72
N GLY A 57 -4.05 3.27 -8.68
CA GLY A 57 -2.91 3.61 -9.54
C GLY A 57 -3.15 4.84 -10.41
N GLY A 58 -4.37 5.00 -10.93
CA GLY A 58 -4.73 6.15 -11.78
C GLY A 58 -4.96 7.46 -11.02
N MET A 59 -4.92 7.45 -9.68
CA MET A 59 -5.10 8.66 -8.88
C MET A 59 -3.80 9.48 -8.84
N GLU A 60 -3.91 10.80 -8.82
CA GLU A 60 -2.77 11.66 -8.48
C GLU A 60 -2.33 11.40 -7.05
N LEU A 61 -1.02 11.34 -6.80
CA LEU A 61 -0.43 11.12 -5.47
C LEU A 61 -1.06 12.01 -4.40
N SER A 62 -1.22 13.30 -4.71
CA SER A 62 -1.75 14.31 -3.80
C SER A 62 -3.24 14.15 -3.48
N LYS A 63 -3.97 13.36 -4.27
CA LYS A 63 -5.43 13.13 -4.12
C LYS A 63 -5.77 11.82 -3.42
N ILE A 64 -4.80 10.95 -3.17
CA ILE A 64 -5.02 9.69 -2.45
C ILE A 64 -5.39 10.01 -1.00
N THR A 65 -6.51 9.47 -0.55
CA THR A 65 -7.00 9.64 0.83
C THR A 65 -6.93 8.32 1.61
N SER A 66 -7.01 8.43 2.93
CA SER A 66 -7.13 7.28 3.83
C SER A 66 -8.38 6.45 3.53
N ARG A 67 -9.45 7.07 3.01
CA ARG A 67 -10.69 6.37 2.62
C ARG A 67 -10.49 5.52 1.37
N ASP A 68 -9.71 5.97 0.40
CA ASP A 68 -9.42 5.20 -0.82
C ASP A 68 -8.62 3.94 -0.46
N ILE A 69 -7.64 4.10 0.42
CA ILE A 69 -6.81 3.00 0.94
C ILE A 69 -7.65 2.00 1.75
N GLN A 70 -8.53 2.48 2.63
CA GLN A 70 -9.43 1.62 3.38
C GLN A 70 -10.40 0.86 2.45
N SER A 71 -10.89 1.51 1.40
CA SER A 71 -11.78 0.91 0.40
C SER A 71 -11.07 -0.19 -0.38
N LEU A 72 -9.79 0.00 -0.72
CA LEU A 72 -8.94 -1.04 -1.29
C LEU A 72 -8.81 -2.25 -0.35
N TYR A 73 -8.59 -2.05 0.95
CA TYR A 73 -8.47 -3.19 1.87
C TYR A 73 -9.79 -3.95 2.02
N ASN A 74 -10.91 -3.25 1.99
CA ASN A 74 -12.23 -3.87 2.03
C ASN A 74 -12.46 -4.71 0.78
N SER A 75 -12.16 -4.18 -0.41
CA SER A 75 -12.33 -4.94 -1.67
C SER A 75 -11.43 -6.18 -1.74
N LEU A 76 -10.19 -6.10 -1.24
CA LEU A 76 -9.30 -7.26 -1.18
C LEU A 76 -9.81 -8.34 -0.21
N LYS A 77 -10.41 -7.93 0.92
CA LYS A 77 -11.04 -8.88 1.85
C LYS A 77 -12.29 -9.52 1.27
N GLU A 78 -13.15 -8.72 0.64
CA GLU A 78 -14.39 -9.19 0.00
C GLU A 78 -14.11 -10.15 -1.17
N ALA A 79 -13.05 -9.90 -1.95
CA ALA A 79 -12.65 -10.80 -3.03
C ALA A 79 -12.15 -12.17 -2.54
N GLY A 80 -11.66 -12.26 -1.30
CA GLY A 80 -11.27 -13.52 -0.64
C GLY A 80 -10.10 -14.29 -1.29
N ASN A 81 -9.44 -13.71 -2.29
CA ASN A 81 -8.36 -14.35 -3.06
C ASN A 81 -6.96 -14.03 -2.52
N LEU A 82 -6.87 -13.23 -1.46
CA LEU A 82 -5.62 -12.81 -0.84
C LEU A 82 -5.67 -13.12 0.67
N SER A 83 -4.60 -13.73 1.20
CA SER A 83 -4.51 -13.99 2.64
C SER A 83 -4.41 -12.68 3.43
N ASP A 84 -4.82 -12.69 4.70
CA ASP A 84 -4.69 -11.50 5.56
C ASP A 84 -3.23 -11.03 5.69
N GLU A 85 -2.28 -11.96 5.65
CA GLU A 85 -0.84 -11.64 5.64
C GLU A 85 -0.44 -10.86 4.39
N ASN A 86 -0.93 -11.28 3.22
CA ASN A 86 -0.68 -10.59 1.97
C ASN A 86 -1.41 -9.23 1.92
N ILE A 87 -2.60 -9.11 2.49
CA ILE A 87 -3.29 -7.81 2.64
C ILE A 87 -2.49 -6.88 3.57
N ARG A 88 -1.90 -7.40 4.65
CA ARG A 88 -0.97 -6.64 5.50
C ARG A 88 0.29 -6.23 4.74
N LYS A 89 0.78 -7.09 3.83
CA LYS A 89 1.92 -6.76 2.98
C LYS A 89 1.56 -5.64 2.00
N VAL A 90 0.37 -5.67 1.41
CA VAL A 90 -0.16 -4.56 0.59
C VAL A 90 -0.16 -3.26 1.39
N HIS A 91 -0.64 -3.27 2.63
CA HIS A 91 -0.57 -2.09 3.51
C HIS A 91 0.87 -1.60 3.73
N THR A 92 1.79 -2.53 3.98
CA THR A 92 3.21 -2.19 4.17
C THR A 92 3.80 -1.50 2.94
N ILE A 93 3.50 -2.00 1.74
CA ILE A 93 3.97 -1.44 0.47
C ILE A 93 3.41 -0.02 0.26
N ILE A 94 2.09 0.16 0.42
CA ILE A 94 1.44 1.47 0.26
C ILE A 94 1.96 2.47 1.28
N ASN A 95 2.14 2.05 2.54
CA ASN A 95 2.65 2.94 3.56
C ASN A 95 4.10 3.36 3.31
N ASP A 96 4.98 2.44 2.91
CA ASP A 96 6.38 2.75 2.61
C ASP A 96 6.50 3.65 1.37
N SER A 97 5.71 3.42 0.33
CA SER A 97 5.73 4.26 -0.88
C SER A 97 5.20 5.66 -0.60
N LEU A 98 4.09 5.81 0.12
CA LEU A 98 3.55 7.13 0.46
C LEU A 98 4.38 7.86 1.52
N ASP A 99 5.07 7.15 2.41
CA ASP A 99 6.07 7.77 3.29
C ASP A 99 7.24 8.33 2.49
N LYS A 100 7.69 7.61 1.45
CA LYS A 100 8.72 8.11 0.52
C LYS A 100 8.25 9.37 -0.22
N ALA A 101 7.02 9.37 -0.76
CA ALA A 101 6.44 10.53 -1.41
C ALA A 101 6.33 11.74 -0.48
N PHE A 102 5.97 11.50 0.79
CA PHE A 102 5.91 12.55 1.82
C PHE A 102 7.30 13.11 2.13
N ARG A 103 8.32 12.26 2.32
CA ARG A 103 9.70 12.69 2.56
C ARG A 103 10.32 13.45 1.39
N TRP A 104 9.84 13.19 0.18
CA TRP A 104 10.22 13.91 -1.04
C TRP A 104 9.35 15.13 -1.31
N GLU A 105 8.52 15.53 -0.34
CA GLU A 105 7.67 16.71 -0.44
C GLU A 105 6.76 16.68 -1.69
N MET A 106 6.34 15.50 -2.13
CA MET A 106 5.41 15.34 -3.27
C MET A 106 3.95 15.37 -2.81
N ILE A 107 3.73 15.04 -1.54
CA ILE A 107 2.45 15.07 -0.85
C ILE A 107 2.63 15.71 0.53
N ALA A 108 1.60 16.38 1.04
CA ALA A 108 1.67 17.09 2.31
C ALA A 108 1.64 16.16 3.55
N LYS A 109 1.19 14.91 3.37
CA LYS A 109 1.12 13.88 4.43
C LYS A 109 1.02 12.50 3.82
N ASN A 110 1.41 11.47 4.56
CA ASN A 110 1.14 10.09 4.22
C ASN A 110 -0.30 9.70 4.68
N PRO A 111 -1.26 9.42 3.77
CA PRO A 111 -2.61 9.02 4.16
C PRO A 111 -2.71 7.57 4.66
N ALA A 112 -1.75 6.70 4.36
CA ALA A 112 -1.76 5.30 4.80
C ALA A 112 -1.44 5.15 6.30
N SER A 113 -0.66 6.08 6.87
CA SER A 113 -0.33 6.07 8.30
C SER A 113 -1.52 6.37 9.20
N LEU A 114 -2.61 6.90 8.63
CA LEU A 114 -3.86 7.23 9.31
C LEU A 114 -4.91 6.11 9.18
N VAL A 115 -4.60 5.02 8.48
CA VAL A 115 -5.50 3.88 8.28
C VAL A 115 -5.11 2.76 9.25
N ASP A 116 -6.11 2.13 9.86
CA ASP A 116 -5.88 0.95 10.68
C ASP A 116 -5.27 -0.18 9.84
N SER A 117 -4.10 -0.67 10.25
CA SER A 117 -3.45 -1.80 9.58
C SER A 117 -4.40 -3.02 9.56
N PRO A 118 -4.55 -3.69 8.41
CA PRO A 118 -5.35 -4.92 8.31
C PRO A 118 -4.91 -5.96 9.35
N LYS A 119 -5.89 -6.45 10.14
CA LYS A 119 -5.66 -7.52 11.12
C LYS A 119 -5.34 -8.83 10.40
N VAL A 120 -4.36 -9.57 10.91
CA VAL A 120 -4.04 -10.92 10.45
C VAL A 120 -4.79 -11.92 11.32
N SER A 121 -5.77 -12.61 10.76
CA SER A 121 -6.27 -13.83 11.38
C SER A 121 -5.24 -14.93 11.12
N ARG A 122 -4.70 -15.52 12.20
CA ARG A 122 -3.94 -16.77 12.04
C ARG A 122 -4.96 -17.85 11.70
N LYS A 123 -4.89 -18.40 10.49
CA LYS A 123 -5.49 -19.71 10.25
C LYS A 123 -4.72 -20.69 11.12
N GLU A 124 -5.39 -21.32 12.08
CA GLU A 124 -4.82 -22.44 12.80
C GLU A 124 -4.36 -23.47 11.78
N ILE A 125 -3.06 -23.72 11.72
CA ILE A 125 -2.54 -24.85 10.97
C ILE A 125 -3.04 -26.06 11.75
N VAL A 126 -4.02 -26.78 11.21
CA VAL A 126 -4.32 -28.14 11.65
C VAL A 126 -3.09 -28.94 11.26
N VAL A 127 -2.16 -29.06 12.21
CA VAL A 127 -1.03 -29.98 12.09
C VAL A 127 -1.67 -31.36 12.05
N TRP A 128 -1.47 -32.06 10.93
CA TRP A 128 -1.85 -33.46 10.84
C TRP A 128 -1.19 -34.19 12.00
N ASP A 129 -2.03 -34.76 12.86
CA ASP A 129 -1.60 -35.52 14.03
C ASP A 129 -0.68 -36.65 13.53
N GLU A 130 0.49 -36.85 14.15
CA GLU A 130 1.51 -37.83 13.73
C GLU A 130 1.03 -39.30 13.75
N ASN A 131 -0.24 -39.54 14.09
CA ASN A 131 -0.87 -40.84 14.25
C ASN A 131 -1.22 -41.57 12.94
N GLU A 132 -0.92 -41.01 11.75
CA GLU A 132 -1.13 -41.68 10.45
C GLU A 132 0.17 -42.16 9.77
N ILE A 133 1.29 -42.31 10.49
CA ILE A 133 2.48 -43.04 9.97
C ILE A 133 2.44 -44.52 10.39
N GLN A 134 1.29 -45.18 10.17
CA GLN A 134 1.23 -46.64 10.09
C GLN A 134 0.26 -47.08 8.99
N GLN A 135 0.70 -46.96 7.74
CA GLN A 135 0.44 -48.00 6.76
C GLN A 135 1.42 -47.87 5.59
N PHE A 136 2.23 -48.93 5.45
CA PHE A 136 2.72 -49.56 4.22
C PHE A 136 2.74 -48.76 2.91
#